data_AF-A0A0M3JGI8-F1
#
_entry.id   AF-A0A0M3JGI8-F1
#
_cell.length_a   1.000
_cell.length_b   1.000
_cell.length_c   1.000
_cell.angle_alpha   90.00
_cell.angle_beta   90.00
_cell.angle_gamma   90.00
#
_symmetry.space_group_name_H-M   'P 1'
#
loop_
_entity.id
_entity.type
_entity.pdbx_description
1 polymer ?
#
loop_
_entity_poly.entity_id
_entity_poly.type
_entity_poly.pdbx_seq_one_letter_code
_entity_poly.pdbx_strand_id
1 'polypeptide(L)' 'MMTITSGFSYAETEDVQVLELPYKDPETFMYVFLPTERFGLRQFEKSMNGEKIMQLMNGCMPRNKIIVSE' A
#
# COMPACT_ATOMS: atom_id res chain seq x y z
N MET A 1 -18.12 3.34 6.99
CA MET A 1 -17.32 2.23 6.45
C MET A 1 -17.62 2.14 4.97
N MET A 2 -16.66 2.51 4.14
CA MET A 2 -16.73 2.26 2.70
C MET A 2 -15.94 0.99 2.40
N THR A 3 -16.44 0.14 1.51
CA THR A 3 -15.79 -1.12 1.16
C THR A 3 -15.79 -1.28 -0.34
N ILE A 4 -14.61 -1.56 -0.90
CA ILE A 4 -14.43 -1.77 -2.33
C ILE A 4 -13.69 -3.10 -2.52
N THR A 5 -14.15 -3.91 -3.48
CA THR A 5 -13.51 -5.16 -3.87
C THR A 5 -13.22 -5.13 -5.36
N SER A 6 -11.95 -5.05 -5.73
CA SER A 6 -11.48 -5.00 -7.11
C SER A 6 -10.08 -5.62 -7.24
N GLY A 7 -9.54 -5.61 -8.45
CA GLY A 7 -8.13 -5.87 -8.68
C GLY A 7 -7.31 -4.62 -8.35
N PHE A 8 -6.36 -4.75 -7.44
CA PHE A 8 -5.44 -3.69 -7.04
C PHE A 8 -4.01 -4.24 -7.01
N SER A 9 -3.02 -3.39 -7.31
CA SER A 9 -1.63 -3.78 -7.11
C SER A 9 -1.33 -3.77 -5.61
N TYR A 10 -0.67 -4.82 -5.14
CA TYR A 10 -0.47 -5.06 -3.72
C TYR A 10 0.92 -5.67 -3.48
N ALA A 11 1.53 -5.28 -2.37
CA ALA A 11 2.73 -5.90 -1.82
C ALA A 11 2.59 -6.05 -0.31
N GLU A 12 3.28 -7.04 0.25
CA GLU A 12 3.34 -7.26 1.68
C GLU A 12 4.76 -7.69 2.05
N THR A 13 5.29 -7.07 3.09
CA THR A 13 6.52 -7.48 3.76
C THR A 13 6.21 -7.81 5.21
N GLU A 14 7.21 -8.20 5.98
CA GLU A 14 7.05 -8.45 7.43
C GLU A 14 6.59 -7.20 8.19
N ASP A 15 6.97 -6.00 7.72
CA ASP A 15 6.74 -4.74 8.43
C ASP A 15 5.53 -3.95 7.93
N VAL A 16 5.13 -4.11 6.66
CA VAL A 16 4.14 -3.23 6.02
C VAL A 16 3.39 -3.92 4.87
N GLN A 17 2.11 -3.59 4.76
CA GLN A 17 1.26 -3.87 3.61
C GLN A 17 1.15 -2.61 2.74
N VAL A 18 1.28 -2.76 1.43
CA VAL A 18 1.24 -1.67 0.47
C VAL A 18 0.16 -1.93 -0.56
N LEU A 19 -0.70 -0.95 -0.74
CA LEU A 19 -1.82 -0.99 -1.69
C LEU A 19 -1.73 0.17 -2.66
N GLU A 20 -1.79 -0.12 -3.95
CA GLU A 20 -1.89 0.87 -5.01
C GLU A 20 -3.34 1.07 -5.43
N LEU A 21 -3.81 2.31 -5.37
CA LEU A 21 -5.14 2.73 -5.76
C LEU A 21 -5.04 3.68 -6.96
N PRO A 22 -5.42 3.24 -8.18
CA PRO A 22 -5.44 4.11 -9.35
C PRO A 22 -6.53 5.17 -9.22
N TYR A 23 -6.20 6.41 -9.59
CA TYR A 23 -7.21 7.46 -9.75
C TYR A 23 -7.90 7.35 -11.12
N LYS A 24 -8.73 8.36 -11.46
CA LYS A 24 -9.45 8.39 -12.73
C LYS A 24 -8.51 8.50 -13.94
N ASP A 25 -7.39 9.18 -13.77
CA ASP A 25 -6.34 9.25 -14.77
C ASP A 25 -5.36 8.08 -14.60
N PRO A 26 -4.73 7.61 -15.70
CA PRO A 26 -3.87 6.43 -15.68
C PRO A 26 -2.46 6.70 -15.14
N GLU A 27 -2.13 7.94 -14.79
CA GLU A 27 -0.76 8.35 -14.39
C GLU A 27 -0.66 8.63 -12.89
N THR A 28 -1.79 8.77 -12.20
CA THR A 28 -1.84 9.09 -10.77
C THR A 28 -2.32 7.91 -9.94
N PHE A 29 -1.52 7.55 -8.93
CA PHE A 29 -1.80 6.46 -8.02
C PHE A 29 -1.66 6.94 -6.58
N MET A 30 -2.56 6.48 -5.70
CA MET A 30 -2.39 6.59 -4.25
C MET A 30 -1.81 5.30 -3.71
N TYR A 31 -0.71 5.41 -2.98
CA TYR A 31 -0.14 4.28 -2.23
C TYR A 31 -0.53 4.38 -0.77
N VAL A 32 -1.18 3.34 -0.25
CA VAL A 32 -1.51 3.20 1.17
C VAL A 32 -0.49 2.26 1.80
N PHE A 33 0.25 2.77 2.79
CA PHE A 33 1.21 2.00 3.58
C PHE A 33 0.59 1.70 4.95
N LEU A 34 0.30 0.44 5.21
CA LEU A 34 -0.30 -0.03 6.45
C LEU A 34 0.70 -0.91 7.21
N PRO A 35 1.35 -0.41 8.27
CA PRO A 35 2.23 -1.22 9.10
C PRO A 35 1.50 -2.44 9.65
N THR A 36 2.16 -3.59 9.66
CA THR A 36 1.62 -4.85 10.22
C THR A 36 1.51 -4.77 11.74
N GLU A 37 2.40 -4.01 12.38
CA GLU A 37 2.35 -3.76 13.81
C GLU A 37 1.27 -2.74 14.20
N ARG A 38 0.42 -3.10 15.16
CA ARG A 38 -0.58 -2.21 15.72
C ARG A 38 0.09 -1.01 16.42
N PHE A 39 -0.29 0.21 16.03
CA PHE A 39 0.35 1.47 16.43
C PHE A 39 1.79 1.67 15.90
N GLY A 40 2.23 0.85 14.94
CA GLY A 40 3.55 0.93 14.31
C GLY A 40 3.78 2.13 13.39
N LEU A 41 2.76 2.95 13.13
CA LEU A 41 2.83 4.06 12.16
C LEU A 41 3.99 5.03 12.44
N ARG A 42 4.19 5.41 13.70
CA ARG A 42 5.28 6.34 14.07
C ARG A 42 6.66 5.74 13.86
N GLN A 43 6.81 4.43 14.10
CA GLN A 43 8.09 3.75 13.90
C GLN A 43 8.36 3.51 12.42
N PHE A 44 7.32 3.13 11.67
CA PHE A 44 7.36 3.00 10.23
C PHE A 44 7.76 4.32 9.56
N GLU A 45 7.10 5.44 9.92
CA GLU A 45 7.41 6.78 9.41
C GLU A 45 8.87 7.18 9.65
N LYS A 46 9.43 6.89 10.83
CA LYS A 46 10.85 7.15 11.12
C LYS A 46 11.81 6.32 10.27
N SER A 47 11.37 5.12 9.84
CA SER A 47 12.16 4.25 8.98
C SER A 47 12.04 4.58 7.49
N MET A 48 11.11 5.47 7.13
CA MET A 48 10.83 5.81 5.74
C MET A 48 11.89 6.73 5.18
N ASN A 49 12.41 6.36 4.02
CA ASN A 49 13.29 7.18 3.19
C ASN A 49 12.92 6.94 1.71
N GLY A 50 13.48 7.75 0.80
CA GLY A 50 13.15 7.67 -0.62
C GLY A 50 13.40 6.29 -1.24
N GLU A 51 14.52 5.64 -0.88
CA GLU A 51 14.86 4.31 -1.39
C GLU A 51 13.87 3.25 -0.95
N LYS A 52 13.50 3.23 0.34
CA LYS A 52 12.53 2.28 0.91
C LYS A 52 11.15 2.47 0.27
N ILE A 53 10.73 3.71 0.06
CA ILE A 53 9.45 4.03 -0.62
C ILE A 53 9.47 3.48 -2.04
N MET A 54 10.53 3.77 -2.81
CA MET A 54 10.66 3.28 -4.19
C MET A 54 10.69 1.76 -4.27
N GLN A 55 11.41 1.08 -3.36
CA GLN A 55 11.44 -0.38 -3.29
C GLN A 55 10.06 -0.98 -3.02
N LEU A 56 9.31 -0.41 -2.08
CA LEU A 56 7.97 -0.87 -1.73
C LEU A 56 6.97 -0.65 -2.87
N MET A 57 7.02 0.50 -3.56
CA MET A 57 6.18 0.76 -4.73
C MET A 57 6.50 -0.20 -5.87
N ASN A 58 7.78 -0.43 -6.17
CA ASN A 58 8.21 -1.36 -7.22
C ASN A 58 7.87 -2.83 -6.93
N GLY A 59 7.63 -3.18 -5.67
CA GLY A 59 7.22 -4.52 -5.26
C GLY A 59 5.73 -4.81 -5.47
N CYS A 60 4.91 -3.79 -5.77
CA CYS A 60 3.48 -3.96 -5.96
C CYS A 60 3.20 -4.73 -7.26
N MET A 61 2.46 -5.84 -7.14
CA MET A 61 2.04 -6.63 -8.29
C MET A 61 0.51 -6.68 -8.36
N PRO A 62 -0.10 -6.66 -9.57
CA PRO A 62 -1.54 -6.78 -9.72
C PRO A 62 -2.08 -8.06 -9.07
N ARG A 63 -3.06 -7.91 -8.17
CA ARG A 63 -3.77 -9.04 -7.56
C ARG A 63 -5.23 -9.05 -7.99
N ASN A 64 -5.75 -10.24 -8.28
CA ASN A 64 -7.11 -10.41 -8.84
C ASN A 64 -8.25 -10.05 -7.87
N LYS A 65 -7.99 -9.97 -6.56
CA LYS A 65 -9.00 -9.64 -5.56
C LYS A 65 -8.35 -9.12 -4.28
N ILE A 66 -8.54 -7.84 -3.99
CA ILE A 66 -8.18 -7.21 -2.72
C ILE A 66 -9.44 -6.56 -2.13
N ILE A 67 -9.67 -6.76 -0.84
CA ILE A 67 -10.78 -6.15 -0.09
C ILE A 67 -10.18 -4.98 0.69
N VAL A 68 -10.64 -3.78 0.41
CA VAL A 68 -10.23 -2.56 1.12
C VAL A 68 -11.38 -2.15 2.03
N SER A 69 -11.14 -2.15 3.33
CA SER A 69 -12.10 -1.73 4.36
C SER A 69 -11.43 -0.73 5.30
N GLU A 70 -11.87 0.53 5.25
CA GLU A 70 -11.56 1.59 6.23
C GLU A 70 -12.71 1.78 7.24
#